data_AF-A0A496P3W7-F1
#
_entry.id   AF-A0A496P3W7-F1
#
_cell.length_a   1.000
_cell.length_b   1.000
_cell.length_c   1.000
_cell.angle_alpha   90.00
_cell.angle_beta   90.00
_cell.angle_gamma   90.00
#
_symmetry.space_group_name_H-M   'P 1'
#
loop_
_entity.id
_entity.type
_entity.pdbx_description
1 polymer ?
#
loop_
_entity_poly.entity_id
_entity_poly.type
_entity_poly.pdbx_seq_one_letter_code
_entity_poly.pdbx_strand_id
1 'polypeptide(L)'
;PNPEYKLKGINNEFAQQIDIYPTLADLIGYNQPIRSWGRSLVSDHREEHFIINSDGIQEHFIIGNYIYLFNGKEITGIYKNTDIGLENNLLGKINSPEIKQGELLCKAWHQDYMNRVINRKLDKR
;
A
#
# COMPACT_ATOMS: atom_id res chain seq x y z
N PRO A 1 13.24 -14.83 -18.92
CA PRO A 1 11.98 -14.48 -18.23
C PRO A 1 11.08 -15.73 -18.13
N ASN A 2 10.39 -15.95 -17.00
CA ASN A 2 9.46 -17.08 -16.86
C ASN A 2 8.30 -16.95 -17.89
N PRO A 3 8.13 -17.90 -18.83
CA PRO A 3 7.12 -17.82 -19.89
C PRO A 3 5.67 -17.87 -19.38
N GLU A 4 5.44 -18.35 -18.16
CA GLU A 4 4.14 -18.38 -17.48
C GLU A 4 3.48 -17.00 -17.42
N TYR A 5 4.25 -15.96 -17.06
CA TYR A 5 3.73 -14.60 -16.87
C TYR A 5 3.58 -13.79 -18.15
N LYS A 6 3.96 -14.33 -19.33
CA LYS A 6 3.76 -13.70 -20.65
C LYS A 6 4.13 -12.21 -20.73
N LEU A 7 5.23 -11.81 -20.07
CA LEU A 7 5.65 -10.41 -19.88
C LEU A 7 5.88 -9.67 -21.21
N LYS A 8 4.83 -9.03 -21.72
CA LYS A 8 4.83 -8.23 -22.95
C LYS A 8 3.94 -7.00 -22.75
N GLY A 9 4.35 -5.86 -23.28
CA GLY A 9 3.56 -4.62 -23.23
C GLY A 9 3.87 -3.74 -22.02
N ILE A 10 2.92 -2.87 -21.68
CA ILE A 10 3.02 -1.86 -20.60
C ILE A 10 1.91 -2.16 -19.58
N ASN A 11 2.27 -2.24 -18.30
CA ASN A 11 1.33 -2.26 -17.18
C ASN A 11 1.28 -0.87 -16.54
N ASN A 12 0.10 -0.24 -16.52
CA ASN A 12 -0.13 1.10 -15.95
C ASN A 12 -0.73 1.04 -14.53
N GLU A 13 -0.76 -0.13 -13.90
CA GLU A 13 -1.13 -0.23 -12.50
C GLU A 13 -0.13 0.52 -11.61
N PHE A 14 -0.63 1.06 -10.50
CA PHE A 14 0.23 1.63 -9.48
C PHE A 14 1.15 0.55 -8.90
N ALA A 15 2.42 0.93 -8.71
CA ALA A 15 3.48 0.10 -8.16
C ALA A 15 4.24 0.89 -7.08
N GLN A 16 4.76 0.18 -6.09
CA GLN A 16 5.58 0.73 -5.00
C GLN A 16 6.81 -0.14 -4.73
N GLN A 17 7.81 0.39 -4.02
CA GLN A 17 9.07 -0.32 -3.76
C GLN A 17 8.87 -1.68 -3.07
N ILE A 18 7.91 -1.77 -2.15
CA ILE A 18 7.63 -3.02 -1.40
C ILE A 18 7.05 -4.13 -2.28
N ASP A 19 6.61 -3.83 -3.51
CA ASP A 19 6.12 -4.82 -4.48
C ASP A 19 7.26 -5.56 -5.19
N ILE A 20 8.50 -5.03 -5.17
CA ILE A 20 9.63 -5.59 -5.93
C ILE A 20 9.96 -7.00 -5.43
N TYR A 21 10.04 -7.20 -4.12
CA TYR A 21 10.41 -8.49 -3.53
C TYR A 21 9.41 -9.62 -3.85
N PRO A 22 8.09 -9.48 -3.58
CA PRO A 22 7.12 -10.51 -3.95
C PRO A 22 7.03 -10.71 -5.47
N THR A 23 7.20 -9.66 -6.27
CA THR A 23 7.27 -9.79 -7.74
C THR A 23 8.46 -10.63 -8.19
N LEU A 24 9.64 -10.40 -7.60
CA LEU A 24 10.84 -11.18 -7.95
C LEU A 24 10.67 -12.65 -7.54
N ALA A 25 10.09 -12.92 -6.37
CA ALA A 25 9.82 -14.28 -5.90
C ALA A 25 8.96 -15.07 -6.91
N ASP A 26 7.89 -14.45 -7.42
CA ASP A 26 7.07 -15.04 -8.48
C ASP A 26 7.87 -15.24 -9.77
N LEU A 27 8.59 -14.21 -10.24
CA LEU A 27 9.36 -14.27 -11.49
C LEU A 27 10.41 -15.39 -11.54
N ILE A 28 11.01 -15.74 -10.41
CA ILE A 28 11.99 -16.83 -10.31
C ILE A 28 11.36 -18.20 -10.01
N GLY A 29 10.03 -18.28 -9.88
CA GLY A 29 9.30 -19.50 -9.57
C GLY A 29 9.44 -19.97 -8.12
N TYR A 30 9.69 -19.05 -7.18
CA TYR A 30 9.78 -19.38 -5.77
C TYR A 30 8.39 -19.69 -5.21
N ASN A 31 8.17 -20.95 -4.81
CA ASN A 31 6.85 -21.46 -4.43
C ASN A 31 6.66 -21.66 -2.91
N GLN A 32 7.56 -21.14 -2.09
CA GLN A 32 7.40 -21.19 -0.64
C GLN A 32 6.73 -19.92 -0.14
N PRO A 33 6.04 -19.97 1.01
CA PRO A 33 5.43 -18.77 1.54
C PRO A 33 6.49 -17.70 1.87
N ILE A 34 6.19 -16.45 1.53
CA ILE A 34 6.99 -15.27 1.86
C ILE A 34 6.18 -14.31 2.72
N ARG A 35 6.89 -13.50 3.50
CA ARG A 35 6.27 -12.34 4.15
C ARG A 35 6.59 -11.10 3.34
N SER A 36 5.54 -10.40 2.93
CA SER A 36 5.60 -9.10 2.26
C SER A 36 4.40 -8.27 2.68
N TRP A 37 4.58 -6.94 2.69
CA TRP A 37 3.49 -5.97 2.77
C TRP A 37 3.15 -5.37 1.39
N GLY A 38 3.97 -5.60 0.38
CA GLY A 38 3.64 -5.34 -1.02
C GLY A 38 3.04 -6.58 -1.70
N ARG A 39 2.52 -6.39 -2.90
CA ARG A 39 1.93 -7.43 -3.74
C ARG A 39 2.85 -7.74 -4.93
N SER A 40 2.70 -8.92 -5.51
CA SER A 40 3.35 -9.19 -6.80
C SER A 40 2.62 -8.47 -7.94
N LEU A 41 3.39 -7.82 -8.81
CA LEU A 41 2.88 -7.12 -10.00
C LEU A 41 2.68 -8.04 -11.21
N VAL A 42 3.04 -9.31 -11.08
CA VAL A 42 2.91 -10.33 -12.14
C VAL A 42 1.97 -11.47 -11.75
N SER A 43 1.47 -11.46 -10.51
CA SER A 43 0.49 -12.43 -10.02
C SER A 43 -0.89 -12.15 -10.59
N ASP A 44 -1.65 -13.21 -10.87
CA ASP A 44 -3.05 -13.12 -11.29
C ASP A 44 -3.99 -12.68 -10.14
N HIS A 45 -3.48 -12.63 -8.90
CA HIS A 45 -4.25 -12.24 -7.72
C HIS A 45 -4.38 -10.71 -7.62
N ARG A 46 -5.59 -10.21 -7.89
CA ARG A 46 -5.92 -8.79 -7.77
C ARG A 46 -6.42 -8.48 -6.37
N GLU A 47 -5.50 -8.36 -5.43
CA GLU A 47 -5.80 -7.81 -4.11
C GLU A 47 -6.14 -6.32 -4.21
N GLU A 48 -6.99 -5.81 -3.30
CA GLU A 48 -7.22 -4.38 -3.18
C GLU A 48 -5.90 -3.67 -2.87
N HIS A 49 -5.55 -2.70 -3.71
CA HIS A 49 -4.24 -2.08 -3.71
C HIS A 49 -4.29 -0.68 -3.10
N PHE A 50 -3.32 -0.40 -2.23
CA PHE A 50 -3.06 0.93 -1.69
C PHE A 50 -1.56 1.23 -1.77
N ILE A 51 -1.20 2.47 -2.07
CA ILE A 51 0.20 2.91 -2.06
C ILE A 51 0.54 3.43 -0.67
N ILE A 52 1.73 3.09 -0.19
CA ILE A 52 2.24 3.61 1.08
C ILE A 52 3.66 4.11 0.86
N ASN A 53 3.92 5.32 1.32
CA ASN A 53 5.27 5.83 1.51
C ASN A 53 5.36 6.59 2.83
N SER A 54 6.57 7.01 3.19
CA SER A 54 6.79 7.87 4.35
C SER A 54 7.92 8.83 4.08
N ASP A 55 7.78 10.06 4.56
CA ASP A 55 8.84 11.09 4.59
C ASP A 55 9.69 11.03 5.89
N GLY A 56 9.44 10.03 6.75
CA GLY A 56 10.06 9.86 8.06
C GLY A 56 9.35 10.60 9.20
N ILE A 57 8.41 11.49 8.90
CA ILE A 57 7.56 12.19 9.89
C ILE A 57 6.15 11.61 9.88
N GLN A 58 5.64 11.32 8.69
CA GLN A 58 4.29 10.83 8.45
C GLN A 58 4.30 9.75 7.36
N GLU A 59 3.31 8.87 7.42
CA GLU A 59 3.00 7.90 6.39
C GLU A 59 1.97 8.51 5.45
N HIS A 60 2.21 8.42 4.14
CA HIS A 60 1.26 8.83 3.11
C HIS A 60 0.63 7.58 2.49
N PHE A 61 -0.68 7.50 2.55
CA PHE A 61 -1.45 6.41 1.96
C PHE A 61 -2.25 6.93 0.77
N ILE A 62 -2.22 6.23 -0.36
CA ILE A 62 -3.17 6.45 -1.45
C ILE A 62 -4.14 5.27 -1.45
N ILE A 63 -5.39 5.54 -1.08
CA ILE A 63 -6.45 4.53 -0.97
C ILE A 63 -7.68 5.08 -1.71
N GLY A 64 -8.09 4.38 -2.76
CA GLY A 64 -9.19 4.83 -3.62
C GLY A 64 -8.93 6.22 -4.19
N ASN A 65 -9.86 7.14 -3.95
CA ASN A 65 -9.81 8.50 -4.49
C ASN A 65 -9.03 9.50 -3.62
N TYR A 66 -8.39 9.05 -2.54
CA TYR A 66 -7.83 9.95 -1.53
C TYR A 66 -6.38 9.63 -1.15
N ILE A 67 -5.66 10.68 -0.77
CA ILE A 67 -4.38 10.62 -0.08
C ILE A 67 -4.64 10.91 1.40
N TYR A 68 -4.08 10.08 2.29
CA TYR A 68 -4.16 10.25 3.73
C TYR A 68 -2.76 10.45 4.29
N LEU A 69 -2.62 11.47 5.13
CA LEU A 69 -1.40 11.69 5.91
C LEU A 69 -1.64 11.18 7.33
N PHE A 70 -0.78 10.30 7.82
CA PHE A 70 -0.91 9.67 9.11
C PHE A 70 0.38 9.79 9.92
N ASN A 71 0.30 10.31 11.14
CA ASN A 71 1.47 10.53 12.00
C ASN A 71 1.77 9.35 12.95
N GLY A 72 1.21 8.16 12.68
CA GLY A 72 1.28 7.01 13.59
C GLY A 72 0.18 6.98 14.66
N LYS A 73 -0.57 8.07 14.85
CA LYS A 73 -1.64 8.18 15.84
C LYS A 73 -2.98 8.59 15.23
N GLU A 74 -2.97 9.62 14.41
CA GLU A 74 -4.17 10.18 13.80
C GLU A 74 -3.90 10.66 12.37
N ILE A 75 -4.99 10.85 11.63
CA ILE A 75 -4.96 11.36 10.27
C ILE A 75 -4.81 12.88 10.36
N THR A 76 -3.71 13.40 9.81
CA THR A 76 -3.34 14.83 9.85
C THR A 76 -3.75 15.56 8.57
N GLY A 77 -4.10 14.83 7.51
CA GLY A 77 -4.58 15.41 6.26
C GLY A 77 -5.27 14.38 5.38
N ILE A 78 -6.24 14.87 4.60
CA ILE A 78 -6.97 14.10 3.59
C ILE A 78 -7.02 14.95 2.33
N TYR A 79 -6.61 14.41 1.19
CA TYR A 79 -6.56 15.11 -0.09
C TYR A 79 -7.14 14.22 -1.18
N LYS A 80 -7.57 14.78 -2.32
CA LYS A 80 -7.87 13.94 -3.49
C LYS A 80 -6.58 13.31 -4.00
N ASN A 81 -6.64 12.10 -4.56
CA ASN A 81 -5.48 11.46 -5.21
C ASN A 81 -4.94 12.24 -6.42
N THR A 82 -5.73 13.17 -6.96
CA THR A 82 -5.32 14.12 -8.00
C THR A 82 -4.62 15.38 -7.44
N ASP A 83 -4.72 15.65 -6.15
CA ASP A 83 -4.06 16.77 -5.47
C ASP A 83 -2.69 16.35 -4.94
N ILE A 84 -1.77 16.09 -5.88
CA ILE A 84 -0.41 15.59 -5.60
C ILE A 84 0.41 16.61 -4.79
N GLY A 85 0.09 17.90 -4.92
CA GLY A 85 0.72 18.98 -4.16
C GLY A 85 0.26 19.10 -2.70
N LEU A 86 -0.78 18.35 -2.31
CA LEU A 86 -1.38 18.38 -0.98
C LEU A 86 -1.85 19.79 -0.59
N GLU A 87 -2.44 20.52 -1.54
CA GLU A 87 -2.78 21.93 -1.36
C GLU A 87 -4.16 22.13 -0.71
N ASN A 88 -5.10 21.24 -0.99
CA ASN A 88 -6.52 21.39 -0.61
C ASN A 88 -6.92 20.36 0.44
N ASN A 89 -6.51 20.57 1.70
CA ASN A 89 -6.85 19.65 2.79
C ASN A 89 -8.37 19.58 3.01
N LEU A 90 -8.91 18.36 2.97
CA LEU A 90 -10.32 17.99 3.08
C LEU A 90 -10.70 17.47 4.47
N LEU A 91 -9.73 17.26 5.35
CA LEU A 91 -9.94 16.75 6.71
C LEU A 91 -10.96 17.64 7.46
N GLY A 92 -12.00 17.00 8.01
CA GLY A 92 -13.09 17.68 8.71
C GLY A 92 -14.05 18.50 7.83
N LYS A 93 -13.78 18.65 6.53
CA LYS A 93 -14.63 19.37 5.58
C LYS A 93 -15.62 18.46 4.86
N ILE A 94 -15.20 17.22 4.59
CA ILE A 94 -16.02 16.19 3.97
C ILE A 94 -15.96 14.92 4.80
N ASN A 95 -17.02 14.14 4.73
CA ASN A 95 -17.06 12.82 5.35
C ASN A 95 -17.86 11.90 4.44
N SER A 96 -17.27 10.77 4.07
CA SER A 96 -17.89 9.76 3.23
C SER A 96 -17.58 8.36 3.77
N PRO A 97 -18.38 7.33 3.43
CA PRO A 97 -18.05 5.94 3.77
C PRO A 97 -16.66 5.53 3.27
N GLU A 98 -16.24 5.99 2.09
CA GLU A 98 -14.90 5.75 1.54
C GLU A 98 -13.81 6.34 2.42
N ILE A 99 -13.97 7.60 2.88
CA ILE A 99 -13.00 8.26 3.77
C ILE A 99 -12.89 7.50 5.08
N LYS A 100 -14.02 7.15 5.72
CA LYS A 100 -14.01 6.39 6.97
C LYS A 100 -13.30 5.04 6.82
N GLN A 101 -13.52 4.35 5.70
CA GLN A 101 -12.85 3.10 5.40
C GLN A 101 -11.34 3.31 5.17
N GLY A 102 -10.95 4.34 4.44
CA GLY A 102 -9.55 4.68 4.20
C GLY A 102 -8.79 5.00 5.50
N GLU A 103 -9.38 5.81 6.38
CA GLU A 103 -8.79 6.09 7.70
C GLU A 103 -8.61 4.82 8.55
N LEU A 104 -9.58 3.92 8.52
CA LEU A 104 -9.51 2.63 9.23
C LEU A 104 -8.38 1.76 8.65
N LEU A 105 -8.26 1.69 7.33
CA LEU A 105 -7.22 0.94 6.65
C LEU A 105 -5.82 1.48 6.95
N CYS A 106 -5.62 2.80 6.99
CA CYS A 106 -4.35 3.42 7.38
C CYS A 106 -3.92 2.94 8.79
N LYS A 107 -4.83 3.02 9.75
CA LYS A 107 -4.58 2.61 11.15
C LYS A 107 -4.32 1.10 11.25
N ALA A 108 -5.11 0.28 10.54
CA ALA A 108 -4.97 -1.16 10.55
C ALA A 108 -3.62 -1.61 9.94
N TRP A 109 -3.21 -0.98 8.82
CA TRP A 109 -1.93 -1.27 8.19
C TRP A 109 -0.77 -0.90 9.12
N HIS A 110 -0.77 0.32 9.67
CA HIS A 110 0.27 0.78 10.59
C HIS A 110 0.36 -0.12 11.82
N GLN A 111 -0.79 -0.47 12.41
CA GLN A 111 -0.85 -1.36 13.55
C GLN A 111 -0.28 -2.75 13.23
N ASP A 112 -0.65 -3.35 12.09
CA ASP A 112 -0.12 -4.66 11.67
C ASP A 112 1.40 -4.60 11.47
N TYR A 113 1.87 -3.61 10.71
CA TYR A 113 3.29 -3.41 10.43
C TYR A 113 4.10 -3.25 11.72
N MET A 114 3.75 -2.28 12.57
CA MET A 114 4.51 -2.00 13.79
C MET A 114 4.45 -3.17 14.78
N ASN A 115 3.27 -3.76 14.99
CA ASN A 115 3.10 -4.91 15.89
C ASN A 115 3.97 -6.09 15.48
N ARG A 116 4.05 -6.38 14.17
CA ARG A 116 4.83 -7.51 13.65
C ARG A 116 6.32 -7.25 13.66
N VAL A 117 6.75 -6.04 13.29
CA VAL A 117 8.17 -5.65 13.31
C VAL A 117 8.70 -5.67 14.74
N ILE A 118 8.02 -4.98 15.68
CA ILE A 118 8.46 -4.88 17.08
C ILE A 118 8.51 -6.25 17.75
N ASN A 119 7.46 -7.07 17.56
CA ASN A 119 7.36 -8.38 18.19
C ASN A 119 8.03 -9.51 17.40
N ARG A 120 8.76 -9.19 16.32
CA ARG A 120 9.44 -10.16 15.44
C ARG A 120 8.51 -11.26 14.90
N LYS A 121 7.23 -10.93 14.68
CA LYS A 121 6.21 -11.81 14.08
C LYS A 121 6.29 -11.73 12.55
N LEU A 122 7.46 -12.11 12.02
CA LEU A 122 7.79 -12.10 10.59
C LEU A 122 7.67 -13.48 9.96
N ASP A 123 6.96 -14.39 10.64
CA ASP A 123 6.53 -15.66 10.10
C ASP A 123 5.70 -15.46 8.82
N LYS A 124 5.77 -16.48 7.97
CA LYS A 124 5.17 -16.48 6.63
C LYS A 124 3.64 -16.48 6.77
N ARG A 125 2.93 -15.80 5.85
CA ARG A 125 1.47 -15.90 5.72
C ARG A 125 1.09 -17.16 4.96
#